data_AF-A0A0M9FRQ4-F1
#
_entry.id   AF-A0A0M9FRQ4-F1
#
_cell.length_a   1.000
_cell.length_b   1.000
_cell.length_c   1.000
_cell.angle_alpha   90.00
_cell.angle_beta   90.00
_cell.angle_gamma   90.00
#
_symmetry.space_group_name_H-M   'P 1'
#
loop_
_entity.id
_entity.type
_entity.pdbx_description
1 polymer ?
#
loop_
_entity_poly.entity_id
_entity_poly.type
_entity_poly.pdbx_seq_one_letter_code
_entity_poly.pdbx_strand_id
1 'polypeptide(L)'
;MQRVQDSSRFLGRVKPNAYRRARRGAHLGTDSPRVKGTIQAYTSTLPEEQRQLGRAALFNPVKVCPSCGKPNGHTLQRCNKCRRSLLSVRLSETPNLFTGFLLGVESGGRFPLRISLRSEDDETMVFDDPLSLAPLHFCAVPTKLILPDWRFLTLQPERGLEIHQRLLTACHDAARRDFFDDAAWCASLLRVPAAANWEWHMIAGYNYPPSQNQLHIQYMSPALMPHQHMMFLRGVHFTHMRFFPVDYVVACLQRLVTDRQCCTHAELQLPIEDFVALLERRCGVAYTPLHAALLENVAVSYALWNNWKPEKFEGEYVCADAAGGTDGRAVFHPFHLTASAVEAAPEAQTEQAVFEQEKKSLENYGVSINPVDRPLGFYAFSKALSELDVSFLAP
;
A
#
# COMPACT_ATOMS: atom_id res chain seq x y z
N MET A 1 7.42 -16.01 28.76
CA MET A 1 6.11 -16.48 28.24
C MET A 1 5.40 -15.30 27.59
N GLN A 2 5.63 -15.06 26.28
CA GLN A 2 4.83 -14.10 25.51
C GLN A 2 3.45 -14.72 25.29
N ARG A 3 2.38 -14.05 25.72
CA ARG A 3 1.02 -14.41 25.30
C ARG A 3 1.03 -14.48 23.78
N VAL A 4 0.65 -15.62 23.21
CA VAL A 4 0.22 -15.70 21.80
C VAL A 4 -0.79 -14.56 21.65
N GLN A 5 -0.42 -13.50 20.92
CA GLN A 5 -1.32 -12.37 20.75
C GLN A 5 -2.57 -12.88 20.03
N ASP A 6 -3.72 -12.62 20.64
CA ASP A 6 -5.00 -13.15 20.20
C ASP A 6 -5.35 -12.56 18.82
N SER A 7 -5.26 -13.40 17.78
CA SER A 7 -5.60 -13.02 16.40
C SER A 7 -7.10 -12.85 16.18
N SER A 8 -7.92 -12.94 17.22
CA SER A 8 -9.37 -12.72 17.17
C SER A 8 -9.80 -11.40 17.82
N ARG A 9 -8.87 -10.56 18.32
CA ARG A 9 -9.22 -9.33 19.04
C ARG A 9 -8.43 -8.12 18.58
N PHE A 10 -9.04 -6.94 18.68
CA PHE A 10 -8.32 -5.67 18.54
C PHE A 10 -9.00 -4.51 19.30
N LEU A 11 -8.22 -3.49 19.67
CA LEU A 11 -8.72 -2.28 20.32
C LEU A 11 -9.56 -1.45 19.35
N GLY A 12 -10.76 -1.03 19.76
CA GLY A 12 -11.72 -0.34 18.91
C GLY A 12 -12.23 0.97 19.50
N ARG A 13 -12.73 1.85 18.64
CA ARG A 13 -13.26 3.18 18.98
C ARG A 13 -12.22 4.01 19.73
N VAL A 14 -11.22 4.46 18.98
CA VAL A 14 -10.18 5.37 19.51
C VAL A 14 -10.85 6.61 20.11
N LYS A 15 -10.47 6.95 21.35
CA LYS A 15 -10.99 8.13 22.04
C LYS A 15 -10.52 9.41 21.34
N PRO A 16 -11.32 10.49 21.39
CA PRO A 16 -10.89 11.79 20.90
C PRO A 16 -9.53 12.20 21.49
N ASN A 17 -8.65 12.74 20.65
CA ASN A 17 -7.31 13.21 21.02
C ASN A 17 -6.32 12.15 21.56
N ALA A 18 -6.70 10.86 21.60
CA ALA A 18 -5.80 9.79 22.04
C ALA A 18 -4.67 9.49 21.04
N TYR A 19 -4.88 9.87 19.79
CA TYR A 19 -3.94 9.79 18.69
C TYR A 19 -3.82 11.18 18.05
N ARG A 20 -2.58 11.65 17.87
CA ARG A 20 -2.33 12.87 17.13
C ARG A 20 -2.15 12.52 15.66
N ARG A 21 -2.95 13.12 14.80
CA ARG A 21 -2.75 13.03 13.35
C ARG A 21 -1.47 13.75 12.95
N ALA A 22 -0.76 13.20 11.98
CA ALA A 22 0.50 13.78 11.51
C ALA A 22 0.26 15.18 10.95
N ARG A 23 1.25 16.07 11.13
CA ARG A 23 1.17 17.41 10.54
C ARG A 23 1.15 17.28 9.02
N ARG A 24 0.49 18.24 8.39
CA ARG A 24 0.62 18.52 6.98
C ARG A 24 1.58 19.69 6.86
N GLY A 25 2.56 19.58 5.96
CA GLY A 25 3.36 20.73 5.54
C GLY A 25 2.51 21.73 4.74
N ALA A 26 3.18 22.59 3.97
CA ALA A 26 2.53 23.45 2.99
C ALA A 26 1.68 22.61 2.02
N HIS A 27 0.63 23.23 1.45
CA HIS A 27 -0.15 22.60 0.39
C HIS A 27 0.78 22.20 -0.76
N LEU A 28 0.75 20.92 -1.13
CA LEU A 28 1.45 20.37 -2.28
C LEU A 28 0.43 20.07 -3.39
N GLY A 29 0.92 20.10 -4.62
CA GLY A 29 0.15 19.92 -5.83
C GLY A 29 -0.41 21.22 -6.38
N THR A 30 -1.28 21.05 -7.38
CA THR A 30 -2.10 22.11 -7.98
C THR A 30 -3.57 21.89 -7.67
N ASP A 31 -4.35 22.96 -7.67
CA ASP A 31 -5.81 22.88 -7.48
C ASP A 31 -6.57 22.37 -8.71
N SER A 32 -5.95 22.49 -9.89
CA SER A 32 -6.56 22.13 -11.17
C SER A 32 -5.84 20.95 -11.83
N PRO A 33 -6.60 20.04 -12.47
CA PRO A 33 -6.02 18.95 -13.24
C PRO A 33 -5.39 19.48 -14.53
N ARG A 34 -4.36 18.79 -15.02
CA ARG A 34 -3.81 19.01 -16.36
C ARG A 34 -4.77 18.52 -17.45
N VAL A 35 -5.43 17.40 -17.20
CA VAL A 35 -6.37 16.77 -18.12
C VAL A 35 -7.77 16.70 -17.49
N LYS A 36 -8.73 17.40 -18.09
CA LYS A 36 -10.14 17.36 -17.65
C LYS A 36 -10.82 16.06 -18.09
N GLY A 37 -11.77 15.58 -17.29
CA GLY A 37 -12.54 14.37 -17.55
C GLY A 37 -11.96 13.10 -16.94
N THR A 38 -12.30 11.96 -17.55
CA THR A 38 -11.95 10.64 -17.00
C THR A 38 -10.73 10.04 -17.69
N ILE A 39 -10.05 9.10 -17.02
CA ILE A 39 -9.02 8.25 -17.64
C ILE A 39 -9.50 7.65 -18.97
N GLN A 40 -10.75 7.17 -19.01
CA GLN A 40 -11.35 6.60 -20.22
C GLN A 40 -11.47 7.64 -21.33
N ALA A 41 -11.98 8.84 -21.02
CA ALA A 41 -12.13 9.92 -21.98
C ALA A 41 -10.77 10.37 -22.53
N TYR A 42 -9.77 10.57 -21.65
CA TYR A 42 -8.42 10.94 -22.05
C TYR A 42 -7.79 9.90 -22.98
N THR A 43 -7.91 8.61 -22.65
CA THR A 43 -7.38 7.53 -23.50
C THR A 43 -8.01 7.53 -24.90
N SER A 44 -9.31 7.83 -25.00
CA SER A 44 -10.00 7.95 -26.29
C SER A 44 -9.59 9.16 -27.11
N THR A 45 -8.98 10.18 -26.50
CA THR A 45 -8.45 11.37 -27.20
C THR A 45 -6.99 11.23 -27.63
N LEU A 46 -6.29 10.16 -27.22
CA LEU A 46 -4.90 9.93 -27.61
C LEU A 46 -4.80 9.65 -29.12
N PRO A 47 -3.71 10.10 -29.78
CA PRO A 47 -3.38 9.69 -31.14
C PRO A 47 -3.37 8.16 -31.28
N GLU A 48 -3.70 7.62 -32.46
CA GLU A 48 -3.77 6.17 -32.72
C GLU A 48 -2.48 5.48 -32.30
N GLU A 49 -1.34 6.06 -32.65
CA GLU A 49 -0.01 5.56 -32.34
C GLU A 49 0.29 5.51 -30.84
N GLN A 50 -0.40 6.32 -30.02
CA GLN A 50 -0.25 6.33 -28.56
C GLN A 50 -1.34 5.54 -27.84
N ARG A 51 -2.44 5.16 -28.49
CA ARG A 51 -3.58 4.52 -27.83
C ARG A 51 -3.23 3.18 -27.19
N GLN A 52 -2.39 2.38 -27.84
CA GLN A 52 -1.96 1.09 -27.28
C GLN A 52 -1.15 1.28 -25.99
N LEU A 53 -0.15 2.16 -26.02
CA LEU A 53 0.63 2.53 -24.84
C LEU A 53 -0.25 3.15 -23.75
N GLY A 54 -1.14 4.06 -24.13
CA GLY A 54 -2.09 4.70 -23.24
C GLY A 54 -2.96 3.69 -22.52
N ARG A 55 -3.51 2.69 -23.24
CA ARG A 55 -4.26 1.61 -22.61
C ARG A 55 -3.41 0.79 -21.64
N ALA A 56 -2.20 0.41 -22.04
CA ALA A 56 -1.31 -0.38 -21.20
C ALA A 56 -0.89 0.36 -19.91
N ALA A 57 -0.71 1.69 -19.99
CA ALA A 57 -0.30 2.52 -18.85
C ALA A 57 -1.49 2.92 -17.95
N LEU A 58 -2.65 3.23 -18.54
CA LEU A 58 -3.80 3.80 -17.84
C LEU A 58 -4.81 2.77 -17.34
N PHE A 59 -4.62 1.48 -17.64
CA PHE A 59 -5.53 0.43 -17.19
C PHE A 59 -4.78 -0.76 -16.58
N ASN A 60 -5.33 -1.25 -15.47
CA ASN A 60 -4.90 -2.47 -14.80
C ASN A 60 -5.66 -3.67 -15.37
N PRO A 61 -4.98 -4.75 -15.80
CA PRO A 61 -5.61 -6.01 -16.15
C PRO A 61 -6.09 -6.71 -14.88
N VAL A 62 -7.38 -7.03 -14.83
CA VAL A 62 -8.04 -7.62 -13.67
C VAL A 62 -8.97 -8.76 -14.05
N LYS A 63 -9.30 -9.59 -13.07
CA LYS A 63 -10.42 -10.54 -13.10
C LYS A 63 -11.50 -10.06 -12.15
N VAL A 64 -12.68 -9.71 -12.67
CA VAL A 64 -13.80 -9.29 -11.83
C VAL A 64 -14.54 -10.52 -11.31
N CYS A 65 -14.57 -10.71 -9.99
CA CYS A 65 -15.18 -11.88 -9.39
C CYS A 65 -16.70 -11.91 -9.69
N PRO A 66 -17.24 -12.98 -10.31
CA PRO A 66 -18.66 -13.04 -10.67
C PRO A 66 -19.58 -13.19 -9.45
N SER A 67 -19.04 -13.49 -8.26
CA SER A 67 -19.83 -13.64 -7.04
C SER A 67 -20.02 -12.34 -6.27
N CYS A 68 -18.98 -11.51 -6.20
CA CYS A 68 -18.95 -10.35 -5.30
C CYS A 68 -18.55 -9.04 -6.02
N GLY A 69 -18.32 -9.08 -7.33
CA GLY A 69 -17.95 -7.92 -8.13
C GLY A 69 -16.56 -7.35 -7.87
N LYS A 70 -15.77 -7.93 -6.95
CA LYS A 70 -14.44 -7.42 -6.62
C LYS A 70 -13.48 -7.59 -7.80
N PRO A 71 -12.77 -6.53 -8.24
CA PRO A 71 -11.65 -6.67 -9.15
C PRO A 71 -10.47 -7.33 -8.41
N ASN A 72 -9.90 -8.37 -9.02
CA ASN A 72 -8.74 -9.10 -8.52
C ASN A 72 -7.61 -8.97 -9.53
N GLY A 73 -6.36 -8.97 -9.07
CA GLY A 73 -5.20 -8.99 -9.97
C GLY A 73 -5.29 -10.18 -10.94
N HIS A 74 -4.90 -9.98 -12.19
CA HIS A 74 -5.07 -10.96 -13.27
C HIS A 74 -4.42 -12.34 -12.99
N THR A 75 -3.35 -12.38 -12.20
CA THR A 75 -2.66 -13.60 -11.80
C THR A 75 -3.38 -14.38 -10.70
N LEU A 76 -4.34 -13.78 -9.99
CA LEU A 76 -5.04 -14.45 -8.90
C LEU A 76 -5.96 -15.56 -9.44
N GLN A 77 -5.78 -16.76 -8.88
CA GLN A 77 -6.61 -17.94 -9.20
C GLN A 77 -7.89 -18.01 -8.36
N ARG A 78 -7.95 -17.29 -7.24
CA ARG A 78 -9.11 -17.20 -6.34
C ARG A 78 -9.34 -15.76 -5.91
N CYS A 79 -10.60 -15.38 -5.74
CA CYS A 79 -10.97 -14.05 -5.26
C CYS A 79 -10.40 -13.84 -3.85
N ASN A 80 -9.66 -12.75 -3.64
CA ASN A 80 -9.09 -12.43 -2.33
C ASN A 80 -10.10 -11.82 -1.34
N LYS A 81 -11.40 -11.77 -1.71
CA LYS A 81 -12.50 -11.47 -0.79
C LYS A 81 -13.29 -12.74 -0.45
N CYS A 82 -14.00 -13.33 -1.42
CA CYS A 82 -14.89 -14.46 -1.18
C CYS A 82 -14.30 -15.85 -1.52
N ARG A 83 -13.01 -15.92 -1.87
CA ARG A 83 -12.29 -17.16 -2.20
C ARG A 83 -12.79 -17.97 -3.42
N ARG A 84 -13.85 -17.54 -4.10
CA ARG A 84 -14.35 -18.16 -5.33
C ARG A 84 -13.25 -18.25 -6.40
N SER A 85 -13.21 -19.36 -7.14
CA SER A 85 -12.28 -19.55 -8.26
C SER A 85 -12.43 -18.45 -9.32
N LEU A 86 -11.30 -18.02 -9.86
CA LEU A 86 -11.15 -17.04 -10.93
C LEU A 86 -10.51 -17.63 -12.20
N LEU A 87 -10.25 -18.93 -12.23
CA LEU A 87 -9.54 -19.59 -13.34
C LEU A 87 -10.24 -19.40 -14.69
N SER A 88 -11.58 -19.43 -14.71
CA SER A 88 -12.39 -19.24 -15.93
C SER A 88 -12.87 -17.80 -16.15
N VAL A 89 -12.48 -16.85 -15.29
CA VAL A 89 -12.90 -15.45 -15.40
C VAL A 89 -12.05 -14.75 -16.46
N ARG A 90 -12.70 -14.19 -17.49
CA ARG A 90 -12.03 -13.40 -18.53
C ARG A 90 -11.37 -12.17 -17.94
N LEU A 91 -10.26 -11.75 -18.54
CA LEU A 91 -9.62 -10.48 -18.20
C LEU A 91 -10.54 -9.32 -18.59
N SER A 92 -10.62 -8.34 -17.71
CA SER A 92 -11.14 -7.01 -17.98
C SER A 92 -10.11 -5.98 -17.51
N GLU A 93 -10.49 -4.71 -17.61
CA GLU A 93 -9.64 -3.60 -17.20
C GLU A 93 -10.31 -2.78 -16.09
N THR A 94 -9.48 -2.16 -15.25
CA THR A 94 -9.89 -1.08 -14.34
C THR A 94 -8.93 0.08 -14.48
N PRO A 95 -9.34 1.34 -14.23
CA PRO A 95 -8.43 2.47 -14.34
C PRO A 95 -7.21 2.35 -13.42
N ASN A 96 -6.01 2.62 -13.96
CA ASN A 96 -4.77 2.75 -13.21
C ASN A 96 -4.69 4.16 -12.63
N LEU A 97 -5.02 4.27 -11.35
CA LEU A 97 -5.11 5.56 -10.66
C LEU A 97 -3.74 6.22 -10.54
N PHE A 98 -2.66 5.44 -10.41
CA PHE A 98 -1.32 5.99 -10.20
C PHE A 98 -0.80 6.64 -11.48
N THR A 99 -0.96 6.01 -12.64
CA THR A 99 -0.68 6.68 -13.91
C THR A 99 -1.59 7.89 -14.13
N GLY A 100 -2.88 7.78 -13.74
CA GLY A 100 -3.80 8.93 -13.77
C GLY A 100 -3.30 10.13 -12.96
N PHE A 101 -2.68 9.88 -11.79
CA PHE A 101 -2.01 10.89 -10.98
C PHE A 101 -0.83 11.54 -11.72
N LEU A 102 0.05 10.72 -12.32
CA LEU A 102 1.21 11.21 -13.07
C LEU A 102 0.83 12.14 -14.22
N LEU A 103 -0.30 11.84 -14.88
CA LEU A 103 -0.79 12.62 -16.01
C LEU A 103 -1.69 13.80 -15.59
N GLY A 104 -1.98 13.95 -14.29
CA GLY A 104 -2.86 15.00 -13.78
C GLY A 104 -4.28 14.92 -14.33
N VAL A 105 -4.81 13.69 -14.50
CA VAL A 105 -6.20 13.46 -14.94
C VAL A 105 -7.16 13.82 -13.82
N GLU A 106 -8.30 14.42 -14.13
CA GLU A 106 -9.27 14.89 -13.14
C GLU A 106 -9.91 13.74 -12.34
N SER A 107 -10.29 12.64 -13.01
CA SER A 107 -11.08 11.58 -12.40
C SER A 107 -10.75 10.18 -12.95
N GLY A 108 -10.82 9.17 -12.09
CA GLY A 108 -10.82 7.75 -12.48
C GLY A 108 -12.20 7.27 -12.96
N GLY A 109 -13.18 8.17 -13.09
CA GLY A 109 -14.58 7.88 -13.41
C GLY A 109 -15.45 7.78 -12.17
N ARG A 110 -15.02 7.03 -11.14
CA ARG A 110 -15.76 6.89 -9.87
C ARG A 110 -15.34 7.88 -8.78
N PHE A 111 -14.09 8.34 -8.83
CA PHE A 111 -13.51 9.17 -7.78
C PHE A 111 -12.58 10.22 -8.40
N PRO A 112 -12.53 11.44 -7.83
CA PRO A 112 -11.55 12.45 -8.23
C PRO A 112 -10.14 11.95 -7.94
N LEU A 113 -9.19 12.29 -8.81
CA LEU A 113 -7.79 11.88 -8.68
C LEU A 113 -6.95 12.95 -7.95
N ARG A 114 -7.53 13.53 -6.90
CA ARG A 114 -6.81 14.44 -5.99
C ARG A 114 -6.17 13.62 -4.88
N ILE A 115 -4.92 13.94 -4.58
CA ILE A 115 -4.03 13.08 -3.80
C ILE A 115 -3.56 13.80 -2.55
N SER A 116 -3.42 13.00 -1.51
CA SER A 116 -2.88 13.37 -0.22
C SER A 116 -1.33 13.41 -0.26
N LEU A 117 -0.77 14.40 -0.95
CA LEU A 117 0.68 14.51 -1.20
C LEU A 117 1.49 14.78 0.07
N ARG A 118 2.69 14.21 0.10
CA ARG A 118 3.72 14.37 1.16
C ARG A 118 5.02 14.90 0.59
N SER A 119 5.40 14.48 -0.61
CA SER A 119 6.55 15.05 -1.31
C SER A 119 6.31 14.92 -2.80
N GLU A 120 6.76 15.90 -3.57
CA GLU A 120 6.75 15.83 -5.02
C GLU A 120 7.93 16.61 -5.58
N ASP A 121 8.54 16.05 -6.61
CA ASP A 121 9.45 16.73 -7.51
C ASP A 121 9.22 16.20 -8.93
N ASP A 122 10.00 16.63 -9.91
CA ASP A 122 9.81 16.22 -11.31
C ASP A 122 9.99 14.70 -11.57
N GLU A 123 10.53 13.93 -10.63
CA GLU A 123 10.91 12.52 -10.80
C GLU A 123 10.26 11.57 -9.78
N THR A 124 9.74 12.07 -8.66
CA THR A 124 9.17 11.26 -7.58
C THR A 124 7.96 11.92 -6.95
N MET A 125 6.95 11.11 -6.65
CA MET A 125 5.77 11.51 -5.92
C MET A 125 5.56 10.59 -4.72
N VAL A 126 5.46 11.16 -3.52
CA VAL A 126 5.16 10.48 -2.26
C VAL A 126 3.82 10.97 -1.74
N PHE A 127 2.91 10.05 -1.43
CA PHE A 127 1.57 10.37 -0.97
C PHE A 127 1.06 9.35 0.05
N ASP A 128 0.12 9.77 0.91
CA ASP A 128 -0.53 8.84 1.83
C ASP A 128 -1.32 7.78 1.05
N ASP A 129 -1.19 6.51 1.45
CA ASP A 129 -1.97 5.44 0.83
C ASP A 129 -3.46 5.54 1.25
N PRO A 130 -4.41 5.62 0.30
CA PRO A 130 -5.85 5.63 0.61
C PRO A 130 -6.34 4.34 1.28
N LEU A 131 -5.54 3.27 1.28
CA LEU A 131 -5.75 2.00 1.97
C LEU A 131 -4.72 1.80 3.11
N SER A 132 -4.33 2.90 3.78
CA SER A 132 -3.36 2.93 4.88
C SER A 132 -3.51 1.76 5.88
N LEU A 133 -2.41 1.06 6.19
CA LEU A 133 -2.36 -0.02 7.20
C LEU A 133 -1.83 0.47 8.56
N ALA A 134 -1.06 1.54 8.52
CA ALA A 134 -0.53 2.24 9.68
C ALA A 134 -0.81 3.74 9.53
N PRO A 135 -0.73 4.51 10.63
CA PRO A 135 -0.86 5.96 10.55
C PRO A 135 0.15 6.59 9.58
N LEU A 136 1.41 6.16 9.62
CA LEU A 136 2.38 6.47 8.56
C LEU A 136 2.32 5.33 7.54
N HIS A 137 1.67 5.56 6.40
CA HIS A 137 1.71 4.66 5.24
C HIS A 137 1.69 5.48 3.96
N PHE A 138 2.79 5.43 3.20
CA PHE A 138 2.94 6.08 1.91
C PHE A 138 2.99 5.08 0.76
N CYS A 139 2.64 5.59 -0.41
CA CYS A 139 3.17 5.10 -1.67
C CYS A 139 4.17 6.11 -2.23
N ALA A 140 5.31 5.63 -2.74
CA ALA A 140 6.25 6.43 -3.53
C ALA A 140 6.35 5.88 -4.95
N VAL A 141 6.16 6.75 -5.94
CA VAL A 141 6.03 6.40 -7.36
C VAL A 141 7.04 7.21 -8.19
N PRO A 142 7.75 6.60 -9.17
CA PRO A 142 8.54 7.36 -10.13
C PRO A 142 7.62 8.02 -11.15
N THR A 143 7.90 9.28 -11.49
CA THR A 143 6.91 10.12 -12.20
C THR A 143 7.30 10.44 -13.64
N LYS A 144 8.52 10.07 -14.06
CA LYS A 144 9.01 10.16 -15.44
C LYS A 144 8.85 8.87 -16.24
N LEU A 145 8.41 7.80 -15.60
CA LEU A 145 8.54 6.46 -16.14
C LEU A 145 7.24 5.68 -16.04
N ILE A 146 6.95 4.86 -17.04
CA ILE A 146 5.92 3.81 -16.94
C ILE A 146 6.62 2.48 -16.61
N LEU A 147 6.50 2.04 -15.36
CA LEU A 147 7.00 0.74 -14.91
C LEU A 147 5.84 -0.01 -14.26
N PRO A 148 5.35 -1.13 -14.82
CA PRO A 148 4.18 -1.81 -14.26
C PRO A 148 4.39 -2.34 -12.83
N ASP A 149 5.53 -2.97 -12.56
CA ASP A 149 5.86 -3.56 -11.26
C ASP A 149 7.38 -3.63 -11.03
N TRP A 150 7.79 -4.12 -9.85
CA TRP A 150 9.19 -4.16 -9.43
C TRP A 150 10.08 -5.04 -10.31
N ARG A 151 9.52 -6.05 -10.99
CA ARG A 151 10.30 -6.97 -11.82
C ARG A 151 10.90 -6.25 -13.03
N PHE A 152 10.26 -5.18 -13.51
CA PHE A 152 10.80 -4.36 -14.58
C PHE A 152 12.13 -3.70 -14.20
N LEU A 153 12.40 -3.47 -12.91
CA LEU A 153 13.70 -2.96 -12.46
C LEU A 153 14.87 -3.88 -12.85
N THR A 154 14.62 -5.18 -13.03
CA THR A 154 15.67 -6.16 -13.38
C THR A 154 16.04 -6.16 -14.87
N LEU A 155 15.29 -5.44 -15.72
CA LEU A 155 15.64 -5.25 -17.13
C LEU A 155 16.85 -4.32 -17.30
N GLN A 156 16.99 -3.32 -16.41
CA GLN A 156 18.09 -2.36 -16.38
C GLN A 156 18.56 -2.19 -14.93
N PRO A 157 19.29 -3.16 -14.34
CA PRO A 157 19.50 -3.24 -12.90
C PRO A 157 20.18 -2.03 -12.25
N GLU A 158 21.15 -1.41 -12.92
CA GLU A 158 21.82 -0.18 -12.42
C GLU A 158 20.81 0.95 -12.25
N ARG A 159 20.08 1.25 -13.34
CA ARG A 159 19.00 2.23 -13.34
C ARG A 159 17.88 1.85 -12.37
N GLY A 160 17.59 0.55 -12.24
CA GLY A 160 16.63 0.01 -11.31
C GLY A 160 16.99 0.30 -9.85
N LEU A 161 18.28 0.20 -9.48
CA LEU A 161 18.79 0.58 -8.17
C LEU A 161 18.67 2.09 -7.93
N GLU A 162 19.01 2.92 -8.92
CA GLU A 162 18.87 4.38 -8.81
C GLU A 162 17.42 4.80 -8.56
N ILE A 163 16.49 4.23 -9.32
CA ILE A 163 15.05 4.44 -9.14
C ILE A 163 14.64 4.01 -7.72
N HIS A 164 14.99 2.79 -7.31
CA HIS A 164 14.67 2.30 -5.97
C HIS A 164 15.19 3.24 -4.87
N GLN A 165 16.48 3.58 -4.92
CA GLN A 165 17.13 4.41 -3.92
C GLN A 165 16.48 5.79 -3.82
N ARG A 166 16.12 6.38 -4.96
CA ARG A 166 15.42 7.67 -4.98
C ARG A 166 14.06 7.59 -4.30
N LEU A 167 13.23 6.59 -4.66
CA LEU A 167 11.91 6.41 -4.06
C LEU A 167 11.99 6.19 -2.56
N LEU A 168 12.94 5.35 -2.12
CA LEU A 168 13.13 5.05 -0.71
C LEU A 168 13.64 6.27 0.06
N THR A 169 14.56 7.05 -0.51
CA THR A 169 15.05 8.31 0.08
C THR A 169 13.91 9.32 0.23
N ALA A 170 13.07 9.48 -0.79
CA ALA A 170 11.91 10.37 -0.72
C ALA A 170 10.91 9.94 0.37
N CYS A 171 10.70 8.63 0.56
CA CYS A 171 9.92 8.10 1.68
C CYS A 171 10.57 8.47 3.03
N HIS A 172 11.88 8.30 3.17
CA HIS A 172 12.60 8.63 4.40
C HIS A 172 12.47 10.11 4.75
N ASP A 173 12.67 10.98 3.78
CA ASP A 173 12.60 12.43 3.99
C ASP A 173 11.19 12.88 4.36
N ALA A 174 10.16 12.34 3.69
CA ALA A 174 8.76 12.62 4.02
C ALA A 174 8.39 12.10 5.44
N ALA A 175 8.83 10.89 5.79
CA ALA A 175 8.58 10.32 7.11
C ALA A 175 9.28 11.11 8.22
N ARG A 176 10.54 11.51 8.02
CA ARG A 176 11.29 12.34 8.97
C ARG A 176 10.55 13.65 9.24
N ARG A 177 10.31 14.42 8.18
CA ARG A 177 9.75 15.78 8.24
C ARG A 177 8.32 15.82 8.80
N ASP A 178 7.43 14.93 8.33
CA ASP A 178 6.00 15.04 8.63
C ASP A 178 5.57 14.23 9.86
N PHE A 179 6.40 13.29 10.33
CA PHE A 179 6.05 12.36 11.40
C PHE A 179 7.08 12.34 12.52
N PHE A 180 8.34 11.96 12.23
CA PHE A 180 9.35 11.77 13.26
C PHE A 180 9.85 13.07 13.90
N ASP A 181 9.82 14.18 13.17
CA ASP A 181 10.10 15.52 13.70
C ASP A 181 8.92 16.10 14.52
N ASP A 182 7.70 15.53 14.42
CA ASP A 182 6.59 15.90 15.30
C ASP A 182 6.63 15.09 16.60
N ALA A 183 7.30 15.65 17.61
CA ALA A 183 7.43 15.04 18.94
C ALA A 183 6.09 14.63 19.56
N ALA A 184 5.00 15.36 19.30
CA ALA A 184 3.69 15.01 19.83
C ALA A 184 3.06 13.84 19.06
N TRP A 185 3.31 13.72 17.76
CA TRP A 185 2.90 12.54 16.99
C TRP A 185 3.66 11.31 17.50
N CYS A 186 4.98 11.43 17.64
CA CYS A 186 5.85 10.39 18.19
C CYS A 186 5.38 9.94 19.57
N ALA A 187 5.14 10.85 20.52
CA ALA A 187 4.64 10.49 21.85
C ALA A 187 3.26 9.80 21.81
N SER A 188 2.42 10.13 20.82
CA SER A 188 1.09 9.52 20.68
C SER A 188 1.13 8.10 20.12
N LEU A 189 2.09 7.76 19.26
CA LEU A 189 2.14 6.47 18.57
C LEU A 189 3.29 5.55 19.03
N LEU A 190 4.42 6.13 19.44
CA LEU A 190 5.64 5.41 19.76
C LEU A 190 5.79 5.24 21.28
N ARG A 191 6.17 4.04 21.74
CA ARG A 191 6.48 3.78 23.17
C ARG A 191 7.85 4.28 23.56
N VAL A 192 8.79 4.12 22.64
CA VAL A 192 10.16 4.62 22.75
C VAL A 192 10.26 5.90 21.91
N PRO A 193 11.01 6.92 22.33
CA PRO A 193 11.39 8.01 21.44
C PRO A 193 11.91 7.41 20.13
N ALA A 194 11.59 8.04 18.99
CA ALA A 194 12.03 7.55 17.69
C ALA A 194 13.51 7.19 17.77
N ALA A 195 13.81 5.90 17.64
CA ALA A 195 15.16 5.41 17.81
C ALA A 195 16.06 6.03 16.75
N ALA A 196 17.36 6.20 17.05
CA ALA A 196 18.34 6.30 15.99
C ALA A 196 18.15 5.10 15.03
N ASN A 197 18.21 5.34 13.72
CA ASN A 197 17.98 4.33 12.68
C ASN A 197 16.54 3.81 12.60
N TRP A 198 15.53 4.66 12.84
CA TRP A 198 14.13 4.31 12.67
C TRP A 198 13.84 3.76 11.25
N GLU A 199 14.61 4.18 10.26
CA GLU A 199 14.57 3.73 8.87
C GLU A 199 14.59 2.19 8.75
N TRP A 200 15.31 1.50 9.64
CA TRP A 200 15.52 0.05 9.61
C TRP A 200 14.34 -0.75 10.16
N HIS A 201 13.45 -0.07 10.88
CA HIS A 201 12.25 -0.66 11.46
C HIS A 201 11.03 -0.48 10.56
N MET A 202 11.16 0.27 9.47
CA MET A 202 10.06 0.56 8.57
C MET A 202 9.71 -0.67 7.74
N ILE A 203 8.42 -0.87 7.53
CA ILE A 203 7.93 -1.90 6.64
C ILE A 203 7.95 -1.31 5.24
N ALA A 204 8.84 -1.81 4.39
CA ALA A 204 9.00 -1.35 3.03
C ALA A 204 9.02 -2.52 2.04
N GLY A 205 8.28 -2.39 0.93
CA GLY A 205 8.31 -3.39 -0.13
C GLY A 205 7.38 -3.09 -1.29
N TYR A 206 7.27 -4.06 -2.18
CA TYR A 206 6.47 -4.02 -3.40
C TYR A 206 5.43 -5.13 -3.41
N ASN A 207 4.22 -4.84 -3.92
CA ASN A 207 3.22 -5.88 -4.13
C ASN A 207 3.30 -6.48 -5.55
N TYR A 208 3.05 -7.78 -5.65
CA TYR A 208 2.82 -8.49 -6.90
C TYR A 208 1.57 -9.40 -6.81
N PRO A 209 0.68 -9.40 -7.82
CA PRO A 209 0.57 -8.32 -8.81
C PRO A 209 0.28 -7.00 -8.08
N PRO A 210 0.75 -5.86 -8.61
CA PRO A 210 0.45 -4.58 -8.00
C PRO A 210 -1.05 -4.26 -8.18
N SER A 211 -1.63 -3.50 -7.25
CA SER A 211 -3.02 -3.04 -7.38
C SER A 211 -3.19 -1.92 -8.42
N GLN A 212 -2.09 -1.27 -8.77
CA GLN A 212 -1.98 -0.22 -9.78
C GLN A 212 -0.73 -0.55 -10.61
N ASN A 213 -0.84 -0.69 -11.93
CA ASN A 213 0.24 -1.03 -12.87
C ASN A 213 1.22 0.14 -13.04
N GLN A 214 1.74 0.62 -11.93
CA GLN A 214 2.76 1.64 -11.83
C GLN A 214 3.56 1.31 -10.57
N LEU A 215 4.89 1.22 -10.71
CA LEU A 215 5.81 0.88 -9.66
C LEU A 215 5.57 1.78 -8.46
N HIS A 216 5.41 1.18 -7.30
CA HIS A 216 5.30 1.91 -6.05
C HIS A 216 5.89 1.13 -4.89
N ILE A 217 6.68 1.82 -4.07
CA ILE A 217 7.06 1.31 -2.75
C ILE A 217 5.88 1.54 -1.81
N GLN A 218 5.45 0.49 -1.12
CA GLN A 218 4.64 0.63 0.09
C GLN A 218 5.58 0.86 1.25
N TYR A 219 5.44 1.99 1.94
CA TYR A 219 6.34 2.40 3.00
C TYR A 219 5.53 2.78 4.23
N MET A 220 5.65 2.02 5.32
CA MET A 220 4.81 2.23 6.49
C MET A 220 5.52 1.98 7.81
N SER A 221 5.06 2.68 8.86
CA SER A 221 5.55 2.44 10.21
C SER A 221 5.13 1.05 10.71
N PRO A 222 5.95 0.37 11.51
CA PRO A 222 5.62 -0.91 12.11
C PRO A 222 4.47 -0.82 13.13
N ALA A 223 4.13 0.37 13.65
CA ALA A 223 2.96 0.58 14.50
C ALA A 223 1.65 0.55 13.67
N LEU A 224 1.30 -0.63 13.15
CA LEU A 224 0.06 -0.88 12.42
C LEU A 224 -1.17 -0.48 13.25
N MET A 225 -2.24 -0.03 12.60
CA MET A 225 -3.51 0.23 13.30
C MET A 225 -4.04 -1.07 13.95
N PRO A 226 -4.78 -1.03 15.07
CA PRO A 226 -5.13 -2.22 15.83
C PRO A 226 -5.75 -3.36 15.00
N HIS A 227 -6.74 -3.07 14.16
CA HIS A 227 -7.37 -4.06 13.28
C HIS A 227 -6.42 -4.58 12.19
N GLN A 228 -5.52 -3.74 11.68
CA GLN A 228 -4.52 -4.13 10.68
C GLN A 228 -3.44 -5.02 11.31
N HIS A 229 -3.06 -4.77 12.56
CA HIS A 229 -2.17 -5.68 13.29
C HIS A 229 -2.81 -7.04 13.52
N MET A 230 -4.09 -7.10 13.90
CA MET A 230 -4.82 -8.38 13.97
C MET A 230 -4.82 -9.10 12.61
N MET A 231 -5.07 -8.38 11.51
CA MET A 231 -5.00 -8.95 10.16
C MET A 231 -3.59 -9.44 9.79
N PHE A 232 -2.53 -8.79 10.28
CA PHE A 232 -1.15 -9.26 10.15
C PHE A 232 -0.95 -10.58 10.90
N LEU A 233 -1.41 -10.68 12.15
CA LEU A 233 -1.37 -11.93 12.92
C LEU A 233 -2.16 -13.08 12.26
N ARG A 234 -3.22 -12.76 11.51
CA ARG A 234 -4.00 -13.71 10.69
C ARG A 234 -3.30 -14.08 9.35
N GLY A 235 -2.12 -13.55 9.06
CA GLY A 235 -1.39 -13.79 7.80
C GLY A 235 -2.03 -13.12 6.58
N VAL A 236 -2.91 -12.12 6.77
CA VAL A 236 -3.58 -11.41 5.67
C VAL A 236 -2.67 -10.37 5.02
N HIS A 237 -1.78 -9.75 5.81
CA HIS A 237 -0.80 -8.79 5.31
C HIS A 237 0.52 -9.45 4.96
N PHE A 238 1.26 -8.79 4.07
CA PHE A 238 2.61 -9.18 3.66
C PHE A 238 2.72 -10.65 3.24
N THR A 239 1.74 -11.16 2.51
CA THR A 239 1.68 -12.58 2.12
C THR A 239 2.90 -12.99 1.28
N HIS A 240 3.44 -14.18 1.54
CA HIS A 240 4.52 -14.79 0.76
C HIS A 240 4.17 -14.85 -0.74
N MET A 241 5.14 -14.59 -1.61
CA MET A 241 5.02 -14.43 -3.08
C MET A 241 4.09 -13.29 -3.53
N ARG A 242 3.61 -12.46 -2.60
CA ARG A 242 2.79 -11.29 -2.90
C ARG A 242 3.46 -10.00 -2.46
N PHE A 243 4.11 -9.99 -1.30
CA PHE A 243 4.86 -8.84 -0.80
C PHE A 243 6.35 -9.11 -0.90
N PHE A 244 7.07 -8.23 -1.59
CA PHE A 244 8.50 -8.33 -1.87
C PHE A 244 9.22 -7.27 -1.04
N PRO A 245 9.92 -7.66 0.05
CA PRO A 245 10.67 -6.72 0.87
C PRO A 245 11.69 -5.96 0.03
N VAL A 246 11.93 -4.69 0.37
CA VAL A 246 12.95 -3.88 -0.33
C VAL A 246 14.33 -4.55 -0.32
N ASP A 247 14.70 -5.19 0.79
CA ASP A 247 16.00 -5.89 0.93
C ASP A 247 16.17 -7.01 -0.10
N TYR A 248 15.11 -7.75 -0.40
CA TYR A 248 15.15 -8.78 -1.44
C TYR A 248 15.36 -8.17 -2.83
N VAL A 249 14.58 -7.14 -3.17
CA VAL A 249 14.65 -6.51 -4.50
C VAL A 249 16.03 -5.85 -4.70
N VAL A 250 16.53 -5.13 -3.69
CA VAL A 250 17.85 -4.48 -3.73
C VAL A 250 18.96 -5.51 -3.83
N ALA A 251 18.94 -6.58 -3.03
CA ALA A 251 19.96 -7.63 -3.10
C ALA A 251 20.01 -8.30 -4.48
N CYS A 252 18.84 -8.57 -5.09
CA CYS A 252 18.79 -9.09 -6.46
C CYS A 252 19.39 -8.11 -7.47
N LEU A 253 18.98 -6.84 -7.42
CA LEU A 253 19.45 -5.81 -8.35
C LEU A 253 20.96 -5.58 -8.21
N GLN A 254 21.49 -5.44 -6.98
CA GLN A 254 22.92 -5.30 -6.71
C GLN A 254 23.72 -6.45 -7.27
N ARG A 255 23.21 -7.68 -7.14
CA ARG A 255 23.88 -8.85 -7.67
C ARG A 255 23.86 -8.90 -9.19
N LEU A 256 22.73 -8.57 -9.82
CA LEU A 256 22.62 -8.45 -11.27
C LEU A 256 23.58 -7.39 -11.83
N VAL A 257 23.73 -6.24 -11.16
CA VAL A 257 24.73 -5.22 -11.51
C VAL A 257 26.15 -5.77 -11.41
N THR A 258 26.49 -6.39 -10.28
CA THR A 258 27.82 -6.96 -10.03
C THR A 258 28.21 -7.99 -11.09
N ASP A 259 27.28 -8.88 -11.44
CA ASP A 259 27.49 -9.94 -12.42
C ASP A 259 27.25 -9.48 -13.86
N ARG A 260 26.88 -8.20 -14.08
CA ARG A 260 26.55 -7.59 -15.38
C ARG A 260 25.46 -8.37 -16.15
N GLN A 261 24.44 -8.80 -15.43
CA GLN A 261 23.28 -9.52 -15.97
C GLN A 261 22.03 -8.65 -15.91
N CYS A 262 21.06 -8.95 -16.75
CA CYS A 262 19.70 -8.43 -16.66
C CYS A 262 18.68 -9.54 -16.94
N CYS A 263 17.43 -9.31 -16.57
CA CYS A 263 16.33 -10.13 -17.06
C CYS A 263 15.88 -9.66 -18.45
N THR A 264 15.10 -10.50 -19.12
CA THR A 264 14.44 -10.18 -20.40
C THR A 264 12.94 -10.01 -20.21
N HIS A 265 12.25 -9.35 -21.15
CA HIS A 265 10.79 -9.22 -21.12
C HIS A 265 10.06 -10.57 -21.15
N ALA A 266 10.63 -11.56 -21.83
CA ALA A 266 10.09 -12.92 -21.85
C ALA A 266 10.10 -13.55 -20.44
N GLU A 267 11.14 -13.29 -19.65
CA GLU A 267 11.24 -13.76 -18.27
C GLU A 267 10.25 -13.05 -17.34
N LEU A 268 9.89 -11.80 -17.62
CA LEU A 268 8.83 -11.10 -16.89
C LEU A 268 7.43 -11.73 -17.10
N GLN A 269 7.27 -12.61 -18.10
CA GLN A 269 6.01 -13.34 -18.31
C GLN A 269 5.91 -14.63 -17.49
N LEU A 270 6.98 -15.03 -16.79
CA LEU A 270 6.96 -16.20 -15.93
C LEU A 270 5.95 -16.04 -14.78
N PRO A 271 5.31 -17.12 -14.32
CA PRO A 271 4.68 -17.16 -13.01
C PRO A 271 5.63 -16.63 -11.94
N ILE A 272 5.09 -16.01 -10.88
CA ILE A 272 5.94 -15.30 -9.92
C ILE A 272 6.91 -16.24 -9.20
N GLU A 273 6.48 -17.46 -8.92
CA GLU A 273 7.30 -18.50 -8.30
C GLU A 273 8.50 -18.87 -9.19
N ASP A 274 8.27 -19.00 -10.50
CA ASP A 274 9.31 -19.32 -11.48
C ASP A 274 10.28 -18.15 -11.69
N PHE A 275 9.75 -16.91 -11.68
CA PHE A 275 10.57 -15.70 -11.75
C PHE A 275 11.47 -15.54 -10.52
N VAL A 276 10.94 -15.80 -9.32
CA VAL A 276 11.73 -15.79 -8.08
C VAL A 276 12.78 -16.89 -8.09
N ALA A 277 12.43 -18.10 -8.52
CA ALA A 277 13.40 -19.19 -8.65
C ALA A 277 14.49 -18.88 -9.68
N LEU A 278 14.17 -18.18 -10.77
CA LEU A 278 15.14 -17.68 -11.74
C LEU A 278 16.11 -16.68 -11.10
N LEU A 279 15.58 -15.68 -10.36
CA LEU A 279 16.41 -14.70 -9.66
C LEU A 279 17.29 -15.35 -8.60
N GLU A 280 16.78 -16.32 -7.84
CA GLU A 280 17.57 -17.05 -6.85
C GLU A 280 18.73 -17.81 -7.51
N ARG A 281 18.49 -18.47 -8.65
CA ARG A 281 19.57 -19.16 -9.41
C ARG A 281 20.62 -18.19 -9.96
N ARG A 282 20.22 -16.99 -10.40
CA ARG A 282 21.13 -15.97 -10.96
C ARG A 282 21.89 -15.22 -9.88
N CYS A 283 21.19 -14.86 -8.80
CA CYS A 283 21.69 -13.92 -7.80
C CYS A 283 22.18 -14.62 -6.53
N GLY A 284 21.82 -15.88 -6.29
CA GLY A 284 22.04 -16.54 -5.00
C GLY A 284 21.25 -15.91 -3.85
N VAL A 285 20.22 -15.12 -4.15
CA VAL A 285 19.38 -14.43 -3.16
C VAL A 285 18.07 -15.19 -2.99
N ALA A 286 17.90 -15.84 -1.84
CA ALA A 286 16.69 -16.59 -1.52
C ALA A 286 15.59 -15.67 -0.97
N TYR A 287 14.41 -15.70 -1.60
CA TYR A 287 13.27 -14.85 -1.19
C TYR A 287 12.68 -15.25 0.16
N THR A 288 12.43 -16.55 0.37
CA THR A 288 11.76 -17.07 1.57
C THR A 288 12.41 -16.62 2.89
N PRO A 289 13.73 -16.72 3.10
CA PRO A 289 14.34 -16.26 4.36
C PRO A 289 14.25 -14.75 4.56
N LEU A 290 14.38 -13.94 3.50
CA LEU A 290 14.24 -12.48 3.60
C LEU A 290 12.80 -12.05 3.89
N HIS A 291 11.83 -12.76 3.31
CA HIS A 291 10.41 -12.55 3.62
C HIS A 291 10.08 -12.94 5.07
N ALA A 292 10.59 -14.08 5.55
CA ALA A 292 10.42 -14.49 6.94
C ALA A 292 11.07 -13.49 7.91
N ALA A 293 12.29 -13.02 7.61
CA ALA A 293 12.97 -12.00 8.40
C ALA A 293 12.20 -10.68 8.45
N LEU A 294 11.57 -10.27 7.35
CA LEU A 294 10.65 -9.12 7.34
C LEU A 294 9.51 -9.34 8.35
N LEU A 295 8.81 -10.49 8.31
CA LEU A 295 7.68 -10.74 9.21
C LEU A 295 8.10 -10.72 10.68
N GLU A 296 9.26 -11.30 11.00
CA GLU A 296 9.83 -11.24 12.34
C GLU A 296 10.15 -9.79 12.74
N ASN A 297 10.80 -9.02 11.86
CA ASN A 297 11.09 -7.62 12.12
C ASN A 297 9.83 -6.77 12.30
N VAL A 298 8.77 -7.04 11.54
CA VAL A 298 7.46 -6.39 11.71
C VAL A 298 6.91 -6.65 13.12
N ALA A 299 6.92 -7.90 13.58
CA ALA A 299 6.41 -8.27 14.90
C ALA A 299 7.24 -7.64 16.04
N VAL A 300 8.57 -7.71 15.92
CA VAL A 300 9.51 -7.12 16.89
C VAL A 300 9.34 -5.59 16.94
N SER A 301 9.34 -4.94 15.77
CA SER A 301 9.22 -3.49 15.65
C SER A 301 7.83 -3.00 16.08
N TYR A 302 6.76 -3.76 15.80
CA TYR A 302 5.44 -3.48 16.33
C TYR A 302 5.45 -3.49 17.86
N ALA A 303 5.99 -4.55 18.48
CA ALA A 303 6.03 -4.65 19.94
C ALA A 303 6.84 -3.52 20.60
N LEU A 304 7.92 -3.09 19.93
CA LEU A 304 8.78 -2.00 20.37
C LEU A 304 8.11 -0.63 20.24
N TRP A 305 7.51 -0.34 19.09
CA TRP A 305 7.03 1.01 18.77
C TRP A 305 5.58 1.23 19.19
N ASN A 306 4.70 0.25 19.00
CA ASN A 306 3.27 0.48 19.13
C ASN A 306 2.84 0.96 20.53
N ASN A 307 2.26 2.16 20.62
CA ASN A 307 1.68 2.73 21.84
C ASN A 307 0.13 2.67 21.87
N TRP A 308 -0.51 1.73 21.16
CA TRP A 308 -1.95 1.46 21.30
C TRP A 308 -2.23 0.80 22.67
N LYS A 309 -2.56 1.63 23.66
CA LYS A 309 -2.92 1.18 25.02
C LYS A 309 -4.44 1.19 25.23
N PRO A 310 -5.01 0.30 26.06
CA PRO A 310 -6.45 0.25 26.31
C PRO A 310 -7.07 1.59 26.72
N GLU A 311 -6.34 2.44 27.44
CA GLU A 311 -6.86 3.74 27.92
C GLU A 311 -7.18 4.70 26.76
N LYS A 312 -6.60 4.47 25.57
CA LYS A 312 -6.85 5.23 24.34
C LYS A 312 -8.13 4.82 23.60
N PHE A 313 -8.82 3.78 24.05
CA PHE A 313 -9.95 3.18 23.36
C PHE A 313 -11.14 3.01 24.31
N GLU A 314 -12.34 2.92 23.76
CA GLU A 314 -13.56 2.68 24.54
C GLU A 314 -13.78 1.20 24.88
N GLY A 315 -13.15 0.30 24.11
CA GLY A 315 -13.30 -1.14 24.24
C GLY A 315 -12.45 -1.92 23.25
N GLU A 316 -12.82 -3.18 23.07
CA GLU A 316 -12.22 -4.08 22.09
C GLU A 316 -13.29 -4.72 21.21
N TYR A 317 -12.92 -5.07 19.99
CA TYR A 317 -13.69 -5.95 19.15
C TYR A 317 -13.21 -7.38 19.31
N VAL A 318 -14.14 -8.32 19.41
CA VAL A 318 -13.91 -9.76 19.30
C VAL A 318 -14.47 -10.22 17.97
N CYS A 319 -13.61 -10.78 17.14
CA CYS A 319 -13.89 -11.25 15.81
C CYS A 319 -14.08 -12.76 15.82
N ALA A 320 -15.26 -13.22 15.43
CA ALA A 320 -15.54 -14.64 15.26
C ALA A 320 -15.13 -15.08 13.84
N ASP A 321 -14.46 -16.22 13.75
CA ASP A 321 -14.11 -16.83 12.48
C ASP A 321 -15.37 -17.06 11.64
N ALA A 322 -15.26 -16.76 10.35
CA ALA A 322 -16.31 -17.03 9.38
C ALA A 322 -16.50 -18.55 9.22
N ALA A 323 -17.52 -19.10 9.87
CA ALA A 323 -17.98 -20.44 9.54
C ALA A 323 -18.52 -20.45 8.09
N GLY A 324 -17.90 -21.22 7.21
CA GLY A 324 -18.46 -21.54 5.88
C GLY A 324 -18.38 -20.44 4.81
N GLY A 325 -17.41 -19.52 4.88
CA GLY A 325 -17.19 -18.52 3.81
C GLY A 325 -18.17 -17.34 3.80
N THR A 326 -18.86 -17.12 4.92
CA THR A 326 -19.60 -15.88 5.20
C THR A 326 -18.62 -14.73 5.54
N ASP A 327 -19.09 -13.48 5.52
CA ASP A 327 -18.28 -12.36 6.02
C ASP A 327 -18.07 -12.56 7.55
N GLY A 328 -16.83 -12.38 8.01
CA GLY A 328 -16.50 -12.45 9.44
C GLY A 328 -17.37 -11.49 10.26
N ARG A 329 -17.62 -11.82 11.53
CA ARG A 329 -18.43 -11.00 12.43
C ARG A 329 -17.57 -10.43 13.55
N ALA A 330 -17.84 -9.19 13.93
CA ALA A 330 -17.18 -8.51 15.04
C ALA A 330 -18.21 -8.02 16.06
N VAL A 331 -17.94 -8.29 17.34
CA VAL A 331 -18.75 -7.83 18.48
C VAL A 331 -17.91 -6.86 19.30
N PHE A 332 -18.48 -5.72 19.68
CA PHE A 332 -17.79 -4.72 20.49
C PHE A 332 -18.03 -4.96 21.98
N HIS A 333 -16.95 -4.96 22.75
CA HIS A 333 -16.93 -5.15 24.20
C HIS A 333 -16.37 -3.89 24.88
N PRO A 334 -17.23 -3.01 25.44
CA PRO A 334 -16.79 -1.82 26.14
C PRO A 334 -16.02 -2.15 27.42
N PHE A 335 -14.93 -1.43 27.72
CA PHE A 335 -14.13 -1.69 28.92
C PHE A 335 -14.80 -1.32 30.24
N HIS A 336 -15.87 -0.52 30.21
CA HIS A 336 -16.57 -0.06 31.41
C HIS A 336 -17.72 -1.00 31.85
N LEU A 337 -18.06 -2.02 31.06
CA LEU A 337 -19.12 -2.98 31.41
C LEU A 337 -18.52 -4.22 32.09
N THR A 338 -19.23 -4.75 33.09
CA THR A 338 -18.88 -6.03 33.72
C THR A 338 -19.18 -7.20 32.80
N ALA A 339 -18.45 -8.32 32.93
CA ALA A 339 -18.63 -9.50 32.09
C ALA A 339 -20.09 -10.02 32.03
N SER A 340 -20.85 -9.86 33.12
CA SER A 340 -22.28 -10.23 33.19
C SER A 340 -23.22 -9.31 32.40
N ALA A 341 -22.84 -8.06 32.13
CA ALA A 341 -23.64 -7.12 31.33
C ALA A 341 -23.37 -7.25 29.83
N VAL A 342 -22.30 -7.95 29.45
CA VAL A 342 -21.90 -8.19 28.05
C VAL A 342 -22.79 -9.23 27.37
N GLU A 343 -23.50 -10.08 28.12
CA GLU A 343 -24.43 -11.09 27.55
C GLU A 343 -25.66 -10.48 26.85
N ALA A 344 -25.99 -9.21 27.13
CA ALA A 344 -26.94 -8.41 26.34
C ALA A 344 -26.26 -7.79 25.10
N ALA A 345 -25.35 -8.53 24.46
CA ALA A 345 -24.36 -8.01 23.52
C ALA A 345 -25.00 -7.20 22.39
N PRO A 346 -24.40 -6.05 22.01
CA PRO A 346 -24.83 -5.32 20.82
C PRO A 346 -24.77 -6.21 19.57
N GLU A 347 -25.65 -5.95 18.61
CA GLU A 347 -25.77 -6.71 17.37
C GLU A 347 -24.40 -6.84 16.67
N ALA A 348 -24.03 -8.07 16.30
CA ALA A 348 -22.79 -8.36 15.62
C ALA A 348 -22.74 -7.65 14.26
N GLN A 349 -21.64 -6.95 13.97
CA GLN A 349 -21.43 -6.27 12.70
C GLN A 349 -20.54 -7.12 11.80
N THR A 350 -20.54 -6.84 10.49
CA THR A 350 -19.56 -7.44 9.59
C THR A 350 -18.17 -6.88 9.90
N GLU A 351 -17.14 -7.73 9.89
CA GLU A 351 -15.75 -7.32 10.12
C GLU A 351 -15.34 -6.18 9.17
N GLN A 352 -15.74 -6.26 7.91
CA GLN A 352 -15.44 -5.24 6.90
C GLN A 352 -15.98 -3.86 7.28
N ALA A 353 -17.24 -3.79 7.76
CA ALA A 353 -17.84 -2.52 8.15
C ALA A 353 -17.11 -1.91 9.35
N VAL A 354 -16.74 -2.74 10.33
CA VAL A 354 -15.96 -2.31 11.50
C VAL A 354 -14.58 -1.81 11.08
N PHE A 355 -13.87 -2.53 10.21
CA PHE A 355 -12.55 -2.11 9.73
C PHE A 355 -12.61 -0.77 9.01
N GLU A 356 -13.62 -0.54 8.16
CA GLU A 356 -13.83 0.74 7.48
C GLU A 356 -14.10 1.90 8.44
N GLN A 357 -14.87 1.66 9.50
CA GLN A 357 -15.14 2.65 10.54
C GLN A 357 -13.89 3.01 11.34
N GLU A 358 -13.15 2.01 11.80
CA GLU A 358 -11.93 2.20 12.59
C GLU A 358 -10.84 2.88 11.78
N LYS A 359 -10.68 2.49 10.51
CA LYS A 359 -9.71 3.09 9.59
C LYS A 359 -9.94 4.59 9.42
N LYS A 360 -11.19 5.05 9.23
CA LYS A 360 -11.51 6.49 9.11
C LYS A 360 -11.09 7.32 10.33
N SER A 361 -11.04 6.70 11.50
CA SER A 361 -10.67 7.39 12.74
C SER A 361 -9.16 7.57 12.87
N LEU A 362 -8.38 6.60 12.35
CA LEU A 362 -6.93 6.48 12.56
C LEU A 362 -6.08 6.84 11.34
N GLU A 363 -6.64 6.81 10.12
CA GLU A 363 -5.90 7.14 8.90
C GLU A 363 -5.49 8.63 8.84
N ASN A 364 -4.39 8.91 8.14
CA ASN A 364 -3.97 10.29 7.86
C ASN A 364 -4.38 10.77 6.44
N TYR A 365 -4.94 9.89 5.61
CA TYR A 365 -5.27 10.21 4.21
C TYR A 365 -6.27 11.37 4.10
N GLY A 366 -5.85 12.46 3.45
CA GLY A 366 -6.73 13.60 3.15
C GLY A 366 -7.39 14.22 4.38
N VAL A 367 -6.83 14.04 5.57
CA VAL A 367 -7.45 14.54 6.79
C VAL A 367 -7.13 16.01 6.99
N SER A 368 -8.19 16.79 7.22
CA SER A 368 -8.15 18.16 7.73
C SER A 368 -9.13 18.29 8.91
N ILE A 369 -8.92 19.29 9.77
CA ILE A 369 -9.86 19.66 10.84
C ILE A 369 -11.20 20.07 10.22
N ASN A 370 -11.19 20.61 8.99
CA ASN A 370 -12.37 20.99 8.23
C ASN A 370 -12.42 20.21 6.90
N PRO A 371 -13.52 19.50 6.58
CA PRO A 371 -13.66 18.74 5.33
C PRO A 371 -13.51 19.57 4.05
N VAL A 372 -13.74 20.88 4.08
CA VAL A 372 -13.53 21.77 2.94
C VAL A 372 -12.03 22.02 2.67
N ASP A 373 -11.22 21.87 3.71
CA ASP A 373 -9.78 22.15 3.70
C ASP A 373 -8.95 20.87 3.54
N ARG A 374 -9.51 19.79 2.98
CA ARG A 374 -8.72 18.57 2.72
C ARG A 374 -7.58 18.95 1.76
N PRO A 375 -6.30 18.79 2.16
CA PRO A 375 -5.15 19.21 1.36
C PRO A 375 -4.89 18.15 0.28
N LEU A 376 -5.83 17.99 -0.64
CA LEU A 376 -5.73 17.09 -1.77
C LEU A 376 -5.38 17.92 -3.01
N GLY A 377 -4.25 17.63 -3.63
CA GLY A 377 -3.79 18.32 -4.85
C GLY A 377 -3.76 17.37 -6.04
N PHE A 378 -3.70 17.94 -7.24
CA PHE A 378 -3.18 17.24 -8.42
C PHE A 378 -1.66 17.35 -8.41
N TYR A 379 -0.97 16.34 -8.93
CA TYR A 379 0.49 16.34 -8.96
C TYR A 379 1.05 17.52 -9.77
N ALA A 380 1.91 18.34 -9.16
CA ALA A 380 2.33 19.62 -9.72
C ALA A 380 3.21 19.47 -10.97
N PHE A 381 3.95 18.37 -11.07
CA PHE A 381 4.84 18.07 -12.19
C PHE A 381 4.21 17.06 -13.16
N SER A 382 2.88 17.10 -13.30
CA SER A 382 2.15 16.21 -14.20
C SER A 382 2.58 16.39 -15.65
N LYS A 383 2.66 15.27 -16.39
CA LYS A 383 3.24 15.21 -17.74
C LYS A 383 2.21 14.67 -18.73
N ALA A 384 2.37 14.96 -20.02
CA ALA A 384 1.65 14.21 -21.05
C ALA A 384 2.22 12.80 -21.17
N LEU A 385 1.43 11.85 -21.64
CA LEU A 385 1.86 10.46 -21.84
C LEU A 385 3.11 10.37 -22.74
N SER A 386 3.20 11.21 -23.76
CA SER A 386 4.34 11.28 -24.69
C SER A 386 5.65 11.77 -24.06
N GLU A 387 5.58 12.38 -22.89
CA GLU A 387 6.74 12.88 -22.13
C GLU A 387 7.26 11.83 -21.14
N LEU A 388 6.58 10.69 -20.99
CA LEU A 388 6.99 9.61 -20.10
C LEU A 388 7.93 8.65 -20.82
N ASP A 389 8.99 8.26 -20.13
CA ASP A 389 9.93 7.26 -20.59
C ASP A 389 9.32 5.85 -20.45
N VAL A 390 9.31 5.16 -21.58
CA VAL A 390 8.76 3.81 -21.77
C VAL A 390 9.83 2.78 -22.14
N SER A 391 11.10 3.11 -21.94
CA SER A 391 12.25 2.23 -22.25
C SER A 391 12.23 0.90 -21.49
N PHE A 392 11.50 0.80 -20.37
CA PHE A 392 11.27 -0.47 -19.68
C PHE A 392 10.18 -1.34 -20.34
N LEU A 393 9.35 -0.78 -21.22
CA LEU A 393 8.27 -1.49 -21.90
C LEU A 393 8.65 -2.04 -23.28
N ALA A 394 9.71 -1.52 -23.89
CA ALA A 394 10.19 -1.97 -25.19
C ALA A 394 10.98 -3.29 -25.04
N PRO A 395 10.62 -4.38 -25.75
CA PRO A 395 11.31 -5.67 -25.69
C PRO A 395 12.70 -5.68 -26.32
#